data_AF-A0A2E3KFL2-F1
#
_entry.id   AF-A0A2E3KFL2-F1
#
_cell.length_a   1.000
_cell.length_b   1.000
_cell.length_c   1.000
_cell.angle_alpha   90.00
_cell.angle_beta   90.00
_cell.angle_gamma   90.00
#
_symmetry.space_group_name_H-M   'P 1'
#
loop_
_entity.id
_entity.type
_entity.pdbx_description
1 polymer ?
#
loop_
_entity_poly.entity_id
_entity_poly.type
_entity_poly.pdbx_seq_one_letter_code
_entity_poly.pdbx_strand_id
1 'polypeptide(L)'
;MLKFQNKTVLVTGSGTGIGQAITKKFVENGASAIVLGRRKEPLEETAKMLEGIIKEKQSNATIKIFDGVDVSDEKAVTGMFDALKSENVNLDIVVNNAGVSGPVTCFAHAPLDQFRSTVDIHLTGTFWTSVQALKVMKEGAKIITISTFFAEERPLEQRPYRFRDPYTASQGAKNRLVEAMSWELTEKGIISIGTNPGPVHSDRIYKTVYPKAASEFLRVSGFEDLSPSEVEAANNEIVGLLGESDETIKAGIKSAAEKLDKSETTLTNLLDKVKSIAEKIQKNTSTMIPDQQFLSQEQVATTVLTLSDDDQAKILNGKIIPGDRVFYPVKSHIRASVPKSEKNNLDGKSVYISGDKEKISNITSMIEKKGGQVTTSQESKTDLFIHLTGNIPNFSKLTELSRNEWDKLVDKFINTPATFIQNSVNKFVPGGSDDPRLFKNAKGRIVIIGPDLPSGKKISGHERAKVEVFRGALRPFATTVNQEFSDVLKSDVRSFLILPGTVDGKEPNDENVVNTINYLMSDKAGSSSEVIFCPDETR
;
A
#
# COMPACT_ATOMS: atom_id res chain seq x y z
N MET A 1 0.10 16.77 -36.58
CA MET A 1 -0.62 17.23 -35.36
C MET A 1 0.01 16.50 -34.18
N LEU A 2 0.29 17.19 -33.07
CA LEU A 2 0.82 16.51 -31.87
C LEU A 2 -0.20 15.50 -31.34
N LYS A 3 0.26 14.38 -30.79
CA LYS A 3 -0.58 13.20 -30.50
C LYS A 3 -1.74 13.48 -29.53
N PHE A 4 -1.51 14.33 -28.54
CA PHE A 4 -2.49 14.73 -27.53
C PHE A 4 -2.91 16.19 -27.69
N GLN A 5 -2.80 16.74 -28.90
CA GLN A 5 -3.30 18.08 -29.22
C GLN A 5 -4.80 18.18 -28.85
N ASN A 6 -5.17 19.28 -28.18
CA ASN A 6 -6.53 19.57 -27.72
C ASN A 6 -7.06 18.60 -26.65
N LYS A 7 -6.18 17.81 -26.03
CA LYS A 7 -6.51 16.99 -24.86
C LYS A 7 -6.14 17.72 -23.57
N THR A 8 -6.91 17.51 -22.51
CA THR A 8 -6.58 18.02 -21.18
C THR A 8 -6.25 16.87 -20.24
N VAL A 9 -5.06 16.92 -19.65
CA VAL A 9 -4.59 15.96 -18.63
C VAL A 9 -4.55 16.62 -17.25
N LEU A 10 -5.02 15.91 -16.23
CA LEU A 10 -4.82 16.26 -14.83
C LEU A 10 -3.89 15.23 -14.19
N VAL A 11 -2.81 15.68 -13.56
CA VAL A 11 -1.84 14.80 -12.88
C VAL A 11 -1.76 15.19 -11.40
N THR A 12 -2.08 14.25 -10.52
CA THR A 12 -1.95 14.47 -9.07
C THR A 12 -0.49 14.36 -8.62
N GLY A 13 -0.04 15.27 -7.75
CA GLY A 13 1.33 15.27 -7.25
C GLY A 13 2.35 15.59 -8.35
N SER A 14 2.03 16.55 -9.20
CA SER A 14 2.78 16.86 -10.43
C SER A 14 3.89 17.89 -10.26
N GLY A 15 4.12 18.42 -9.06
CA GLY A 15 5.15 19.44 -8.82
C GLY A 15 6.59 18.90 -8.85
N THR A 16 6.81 17.61 -8.67
CA THR A 16 8.13 16.98 -8.71
C THR A 16 8.08 15.53 -9.20
N GLY A 17 9.24 14.97 -9.55
CA GLY A 17 9.41 13.53 -9.75
C GLY A 17 8.56 12.95 -10.89
N ILE A 18 8.01 11.75 -10.67
CA ILE A 18 7.22 11.01 -11.67
C ILE A 18 6.03 11.84 -12.19
N GLY A 19 5.31 12.54 -11.31
CA GLY A 19 4.16 13.36 -11.72
C GLY A 19 4.56 14.53 -12.62
N GLN A 20 5.67 15.19 -12.32
CA GLN A 20 6.24 16.24 -13.17
C GLN A 20 6.65 15.68 -14.54
N ALA A 21 7.35 14.54 -14.57
CA ALA A 21 7.77 13.89 -15.81
C ALA A 21 6.59 13.44 -16.68
N ILE A 22 5.54 12.86 -16.08
CA ILE A 22 4.29 12.50 -16.77
C ILE A 22 3.67 13.75 -17.40
N THR A 23 3.50 14.81 -16.62
CA THR A 23 2.89 16.07 -17.09
C THR A 23 3.69 16.66 -18.24
N LYS A 24 5.02 16.72 -18.10
CA LYS A 24 5.95 17.15 -19.13
C LYS A 24 5.74 16.37 -20.42
N LYS A 25 5.67 15.04 -20.33
CA LYS A 25 5.52 14.17 -21.50
C LYS A 25 4.21 14.40 -22.26
N PHE A 26 3.11 14.68 -21.56
CA PHE A 26 1.85 15.04 -22.20
C PHE A 26 1.91 16.41 -22.89
N VAL A 27 2.52 17.41 -22.25
CA VAL A 27 2.68 18.76 -22.82
C VAL A 27 3.60 18.75 -24.03
N GLU A 28 4.69 17.98 -24.02
CA GLU A 28 5.53 17.72 -25.20
C GLU A 28 4.73 17.16 -26.39
N ASN A 29 3.60 16.50 -26.11
CA ASN A 29 2.69 15.93 -27.10
C ASN A 29 1.41 16.77 -27.29
N GLY A 30 1.42 18.05 -26.88
CA GLY A 30 0.39 19.04 -27.22
C GLY A 30 -0.83 19.07 -26.29
N ALA A 31 -0.82 18.33 -25.18
CA ALA A 31 -1.91 18.39 -24.21
C ALA A 31 -1.85 19.65 -23.34
N SER A 32 -3.01 20.22 -23.03
CA SER A 32 -3.16 21.13 -21.89
C SER A 32 -3.04 20.34 -20.59
N ALA A 33 -2.47 20.95 -19.55
CA ALA A 33 -2.20 20.28 -18.29
C ALA A 33 -2.77 21.03 -17.08
N ILE A 34 -3.41 20.28 -16.19
CA ILE A 34 -3.76 20.71 -14.84
C ILE A 34 -2.78 20.05 -13.88
N VAL A 35 -1.97 20.87 -13.23
CA VAL A 35 -0.98 20.47 -12.23
C VAL A 35 -1.50 20.76 -10.84
N LEU A 36 -1.37 19.80 -9.93
CA LEU A 36 -1.83 19.98 -8.55
C LEU A 36 -0.95 19.31 -7.50
N GLY A 37 -1.00 19.87 -6.29
CA GLY A 37 -0.34 19.34 -5.12
C GLY A 37 -0.29 20.35 -3.98
N ARG A 38 0.29 19.95 -2.86
CA ARG A 38 0.26 20.73 -1.61
C ARG A 38 1.16 21.97 -1.63
N ARG A 39 2.28 21.91 -2.35
CA ARG A 39 3.33 22.95 -2.31
C ARG A 39 3.27 23.80 -3.58
N LYS A 40 3.11 25.10 -3.40
CA LYS A 40 3.00 26.08 -4.48
C LYS A 40 4.27 26.21 -5.32
N GLU A 41 5.42 26.43 -4.69
CA GLU A 41 6.69 26.71 -5.38
C GLU A 41 7.09 25.63 -6.41
N PRO A 42 7.12 24.31 -6.09
CA PRO A 42 7.42 23.29 -7.09
C PRO A 42 6.41 23.22 -8.25
N LEU A 43 5.15 23.59 -8.01
CA LEU A 43 4.13 23.64 -9.07
C LEU A 43 4.37 24.83 -10.00
N GLU A 44 4.75 25.99 -9.48
CA GLU A 44 5.10 27.16 -10.28
C GLU A 44 6.36 26.92 -11.13
N GLU A 45 7.39 26.29 -10.56
CA GLU A 45 8.58 25.87 -11.31
C GLU A 45 8.23 24.89 -12.44
N THR A 46 7.39 23.90 -12.13
CA THR A 46 6.88 22.96 -13.13
C THR A 46 6.13 23.70 -14.23
N ALA A 47 5.20 24.60 -13.88
CA ALA A 47 4.41 25.33 -14.85
C ALA A 47 5.28 26.19 -15.79
N LYS A 48 6.28 26.92 -15.26
CA LYS A 48 7.24 27.69 -16.06
C LYS A 48 7.99 26.81 -17.06
N MET A 49 8.44 25.64 -16.63
CA MET A 49 9.09 24.66 -17.51
C MET A 49 8.16 24.18 -18.63
N LEU A 50 6.91 23.85 -18.29
CA LEU A 50 5.90 23.41 -19.26
C LEU A 50 5.52 24.51 -20.26
N GLU A 51 5.39 25.77 -19.82
CA GLU A 51 5.16 26.93 -20.70
C GLU A 51 6.30 27.12 -21.71
N GLY A 52 7.54 26.86 -21.31
CA GLY A 52 8.69 26.85 -22.21
C GLY A 52 8.53 25.81 -23.32
N ILE A 53 8.11 24.59 -22.97
CA ILE A 53 7.86 23.50 -23.92
C ILE A 53 6.72 23.85 -24.87
N ILE A 54 5.63 24.46 -24.37
CA ILE A 54 4.49 24.89 -25.18
C ILE A 54 4.94 25.85 -26.28
N LYS A 55 5.80 26.82 -25.93
CA LYS A 55 6.38 27.79 -26.89
C LYS A 55 7.29 27.10 -27.90
N GLU A 56 8.18 26.20 -27.44
CA GLU A 56 9.08 25.43 -28.31
C GLU A 56 8.31 24.59 -29.33
N LYS A 57 7.25 23.90 -28.89
CA LYS A 57 6.41 23.04 -29.74
C LYS A 57 5.39 23.82 -30.57
N GLN A 58 5.30 25.14 -30.41
CA GLN A 58 4.30 26.00 -31.06
C GLN A 58 2.87 25.45 -30.89
N SER A 59 2.58 24.91 -29.69
CA SER A 59 1.28 24.33 -29.37
C SER A 59 0.36 25.37 -28.71
N ASN A 60 -0.95 25.18 -28.83
CA ASN A 60 -1.96 26.00 -28.14
C ASN A 60 -2.35 25.44 -26.76
N ALA A 61 -1.52 24.57 -26.18
CA ALA A 61 -1.77 23.99 -24.87
C ALA A 61 -1.70 25.06 -23.77
N THR A 62 -2.42 24.83 -22.67
CA THR A 62 -2.48 25.73 -21.51
C THR A 62 -2.13 24.99 -20.24
N ILE A 63 -1.53 25.70 -19.27
CA ILE A 63 -1.22 25.17 -17.94
C ILE A 63 -2.14 25.81 -16.91
N LYS A 64 -2.73 25.00 -16.04
CA LYS A 64 -3.51 25.46 -14.88
C LYS A 64 -2.96 24.83 -13.61
N ILE A 65 -2.80 25.64 -12.56
CA ILE A 65 -2.23 25.24 -11.27
C ILE A 65 -3.32 25.19 -10.21
N PHE A 66 -3.33 24.13 -9.40
CA PHE A 66 -4.03 24.06 -8.12
C PHE A 66 -3.03 23.71 -6.99
N ASP A 67 -2.53 24.72 -6.30
CA ASP A 67 -1.72 24.53 -5.10
C ASP A 67 -2.59 24.32 -3.84
N GLY A 68 -1.98 23.87 -2.74
CA GLY A 68 -2.69 23.59 -1.48
C GLY A 68 -3.61 22.37 -1.51
N VAL A 69 -3.75 21.67 -2.64
CA VAL A 69 -4.61 20.48 -2.74
C VAL A 69 -3.89 19.25 -2.18
N ASP A 70 -4.32 18.79 -1.01
CA ASP A 70 -4.05 17.44 -0.53
C ASP A 70 -5.13 16.50 -1.06
N VAL A 71 -4.72 15.40 -1.71
CA VAL A 71 -5.65 14.43 -2.28
C VAL A 71 -6.44 13.68 -1.21
N SER A 72 -5.95 13.63 0.03
CA SER A 72 -6.67 13.05 1.16
C SER A 72 -7.79 13.97 1.69
N ASP A 73 -7.75 15.28 1.40
CA ASP A 73 -8.77 16.24 1.84
C ASP A 73 -9.97 16.23 0.88
N GLU A 74 -11.12 15.80 1.40
CA GLU A 74 -12.39 15.78 0.67
C GLU A 74 -12.74 17.14 0.08
N LYS A 75 -12.67 18.21 0.90
CA LYS A 75 -13.13 19.55 0.52
C LYS A 75 -12.21 20.16 -0.51
N ALA A 76 -10.90 19.97 -0.37
CA ALA A 76 -9.92 20.49 -1.33
C ALA A 76 -10.13 19.86 -2.72
N VAL A 77 -10.26 18.52 -2.78
CA VAL A 77 -10.49 17.81 -4.05
C VAL A 77 -11.84 18.16 -4.65
N THR A 78 -12.92 18.14 -3.85
CA THR A 78 -14.26 18.48 -4.33
C THR A 78 -14.34 19.92 -4.83
N GLY A 79 -13.79 20.88 -4.08
CA GLY A 79 -13.77 22.29 -4.47
C GLY A 79 -12.99 22.53 -5.77
N MET A 80 -11.85 21.85 -5.97
CA MET A 80 -11.10 21.89 -7.22
C MET A 80 -11.94 21.42 -8.42
N PHE A 81 -12.61 20.27 -8.31
CA PHE A 81 -13.44 19.74 -9.40
C PHE A 81 -14.72 20.53 -9.64
N ASP A 82 -15.30 21.14 -8.60
CA ASP A 82 -16.43 22.04 -8.74
C ASP A 82 -16.04 23.32 -9.48
N ALA A 83 -14.83 23.87 -9.22
CA ALA A 83 -14.28 24.98 -9.99
C ALA A 83 -14.09 24.59 -11.46
N LEU A 84 -13.46 23.44 -11.75
CA LEU A 84 -13.29 22.93 -13.12
C LEU A 84 -14.62 22.76 -13.85
N LYS A 85 -15.65 22.24 -13.15
CA LYS A 85 -17.00 22.10 -13.69
C LYS A 85 -17.62 23.45 -14.02
N SER A 86 -17.51 24.43 -13.11
CA SER A 86 -18.05 25.79 -13.32
C SER A 86 -17.41 26.51 -14.50
N GLU A 87 -16.15 26.19 -14.79
CA GLU A 87 -15.39 26.72 -15.93
C GLU A 87 -15.62 25.93 -17.23
N ASN A 88 -16.47 24.89 -17.20
CA ASN A 88 -16.73 23.98 -18.32
C ASN A 88 -15.47 23.27 -18.86
N VAL A 89 -14.49 23.01 -17.99
CA VAL A 89 -13.31 22.23 -18.33
C VAL A 89 -13.74 20.78 -18.57
N ASN A 90 -13.22 20.17 -19.64
CA ASN A 90 -13.38 18.75 -19.91
C ASN A 90 -12.03 18.05 -19.76
N LEU A 91 -11.97 17.04 -18.90
CA LEU A 91 -10.79 16.21 -18.72
C LEU A 91 -10.85 14.99 -19.64
N ASP A 92 -9.79 14.80 -20.42
CA ASP A 92 -9.60 13.60 -21.22
C ASP A 92 -8.85 12.53 -20.44
N ILE A 93 -7.93 12.95 -19.55
CA ILE A 93 -7.02 12.03 -18.85
C ILE A 93 -6.85 12.50 -17.41
N VAL A 94 -7.02 11.58 -16.47
CA VAL A 94 -6.67 11.77 -15.06
C VAL A 94 -5.59 10.77 -14.69
N VAL A 95 -4.49 11.27 -14.12
CA VAL A 95 -3.39 10.42 -13.63
C VAL A 95 -3.33 10.49 -12.10
N ASN A 96 -3.71 9.40 -11.45
CA ASN A 96 -3.58 9.21 -10.02
C ASN A 96 -2.13 8.78 -9.69
N ASN A 97 -1.28 9.77 -9.43
CA ASN A 97 0.14 9.61 -9.14
C ASN A 97 0.54 10.05 -7.72
N ALA A 98 -0.24 10.93 -7.07
CA ALA A 98 0.11 11.45 -5.76
C ALA A 98 0.37 10.34 -4.73
N GLY A 99 1.39 10.55 -3.89
CA GLY A 99 1.76 9.57 -2.88
C GLY A 99 2.91 10.02 -1.98
N VAL A 100 2.91 9.51 -0.74
CA VAL A 100 3.95 9.77 0.29
C VAL A 100 4.71 8.49 0.66
N SER A 101 5.82 8.60 1.40
CA SER A 101 6.57 7.39 1.82
C SER A 101 5.75 6.56 2.80
N GLY A 102 4.97 7.24 3.64
CA GLY A 102 4.43 6.67 4.86
C GLY A 102 5.54 6.44 5.90
N PRO A 103 5.20 5.79 7.03
CA PRO A 103 6.19 5.32 7.98
C PRO A 103 7.15 4.34 7.30
N VAL A 104 8.41 4.36 7.72
CA VAL A 104 9.46 3.42 7.28
C VAL A 104 10.06 2.78 8.52
N THR A 105 9.30 1.89 9.14
CA THR A 105 9.66 1.14 10.36
C THR A 105 8.89 -0.18 10.39
N CYS A 106 9.23 -1.11 11.30
CA CYS A 106 8.44 -2.34 11.49
C CYS A 106 6.98 -2.02 11.82
N PHE A 107 6.04 -2.80 11.29
CA PHE A 107 4.61 -2.63 11.53
C PHE A 107 4.24 -2.59 13.01
N ALA A 108 4.92 -3.39 13.85
CA ALA A 108 4.71 -3.41 15.29
C ALA A 108 5.02 -2.08 16.00
N HIS A 109 5.86 -1.24 15.39
CA HIS A 109 6.29 0.07 15.91
C HIS A 109 5.69 1.24 15.11
N ALA A 110 5.12 0.99 13.93
CA ALA A 110 4.55 2.02 13.08
C ALA A 110 3.33 2.70 13.75
N PRO A 111 3.31 4.05 13.87
CA PRO A 111 2.15 4.74 14.41
C PRO A 111 0.89 4.54 13.54
N LEU A 112 -0.23 4.17 14.17
CA LEU A 112 -1.48 3.85 13.45
C LEU A 112 -2.10 5.07 12.75
N ASP A 113 -1.88 6.28 13.27
CA ASP A 113 -2.28 7.52 12.62
C ASP A 113 -1.51 7.76 11.31
N GLN A 114 -0.21 7.46 11.29
CA GLN A 114 0.60 7.50 10.06
C GLN A 114 0.24 6.38 9.09
N PHE A 115 -0.15 5.21 9.60
CA PHE A 115 -0.73 4.14 8.77
C PHE A 115 -1.99 4.66 8.05
N ARG A 116 -2.95 5.20 8.81
CA ARG A 116 -4.21 5.76 8.27
C ARG A 116 -3.94 6.87 7.26
N SER A 117 -3.11 7.85 7.61
CA SER A 117 -2.74 8.96 6.71
C SER A 117 -2.13 8.47 5.40
N THR A 118 -1.33 7.40 5.44
CA THR A 118 -0.76 6.79 4.22
C THR A 118 -1.84 6.15 3.36
N VAL A 119 -2.79 5.43 3.97
CA VAL A 119 -3.96 4.86 3.28
C VAL A 119 -4.84 5.97 2.68
N ASP A 120 -5.07 7.04 3.43
CA ASP A 120 -5.89 8.17 2.99
C ASP A 120 -5.31 8.86 1.77
N ILE A 121 -3.99 9.06 1.72
CA ILE A 121 -3.34 9.69 0.57
C ILE A 121 -3.33 8.76 -0.64
N HIS A 122 -2.88 7.52 -0.45
CA HIS A 122 -2.65 6.61 -1.58
C HIS A 122 -3.96 6.04 -2.12
N LEU A 123 -4.80 5.49 -1.25
CA LEU A 123 -6.02 4.80 -1.65
C LEU A 123 -7.20 5.76 -1.72
N THR A 124 -7.54 6.41 -0.61
CA THR A 124 -8.73 7.28 -0.56
C THR A 124 -8.59 8.49 -1.48
N GLY A 125 -7.41 9.10 -1.56
CA GLY A 125 -7.16 10.22 -2.47
C GLY A 125 -7.23 9.82 -3.94
N THR A 126 -6.76 8.63 -4.30
CA THR A 126 -6.92 8.05 -5.65
C THR A 126 -8.40 7.84 -5.97
N PHE A 127 -9.14 7.21 -5.07
CA PHE A 127 -10.57 6.95 -5.24
C PHE A 127 -11.35 8.25 -5.38
N TRP A 128 -11.18 9.19 -4.44
CA TRP A 128 -11.95 10.43 -4.41
C TRP A 128 -11.63 11.34 -5.58
N THR A 129 -10.35 11.45 -5.98
CA THR A 129 -9.98 12.17 -7.21
C THR A 129 -10.68 11.58 -8.42
N SER A 130 -10.71 10.25 -8.54
CA SER A 130 -11.34 9.58 -9.67
C SER A 130 -12.85 9.79 -9.71
N VAL A 131 -13.53 9.71 -8.56
CA VAL A 131 -14.97 9.97 -8.44
C VAL A 131 -15.31 11.42 -8.78
N GLN A 132 -14.57 12.38 -8.22
CA GLN A 132 -14.81 13.80 -8.48
C GLN A 132 -14.50 14.18 -9.94
N ALA A 133 -13.52 13.54 -10.57
CA ALA A 133 -13.22 13.74 -11.98
C ALA A 133 -14.39 13.37 -12.92
N LEU A 134 -15.24 12.42 -12.54
CA LEU A 134 -16.41 12.04 -13.36
C LEU A 134 -17.38 13.22 -13.60
N LYS A 135 -17.31 14.29 -12.80
CA LYS A 135 -18.08 15.53 -13.00
C LYS A 135 -17.69 16.29 -14.28
N VAL A 136 -16.47 16.07 -14.76
CA VAL A 136 -15.83 16.84 -15.85
C VAL A 136 -15.20 15.94 -16.92
N MET A 137 -15.36 14.62 -16.81
CA MET A 137 -14.91 13.66 -17.83
C MET A 137 -16.05 13.30 -18.78
N LYS A 138 -15.70 13.02 -20.04
CA LYS A 138 -16.63 12.62 -21.10
C LYS A 138 -16.30 11.20 -21.61
N GLU A 139 -17.18 10.68 -22.46
CA GLU A 139 -16.93 9.43 -23.19
C GLU A 139 -15.56 9.45 -23.88
N GLY A 140 -14.84 8.35 -23.77
CA GLY A 140 -13.48 8.18 -24.28
C GLY A 140 -12.39 8.69 -23.33
N ALA A 141 -12.72 9.27 -22.18
CA ALA A 141 -11.72 9.72 -21.21
C ALA A 141 -11.08 8.54 -20.45
N LYS A 142 -9.88 8.75 -19.88
CA LYS A 142 -9.08 7.71 -19.21
C LYS A 142 -8.71 8.12 -17.80
N ILE A 143 -8.76 7.14 -16.90
CA ILE A 143 -8.19 7.22 -15.56
C ILE A 143 -7.00 6.27 -15.53
N ILE A 144 -5.80 6.83 -15.36
CA ILE A 144 -4.56 6.07 -15.23
C ILE A 144 -4.10 6.10 -13.78
N THR A 145 -4.01 4.94 -13.15
CA THR A 145 -3.58 4.82 -11.76
C THR A 145 -2.16 4.28 -11.67
N ILE A 146 -1.26 5.07 -11.08
CA ILE A 146 0.12 4.66 -10.81
C ILE A 146 0.14 3.91 -9.49
N SER A 147 0.52 2.64 -9.52
CA SER A 147 0.68 1.80 -8.34
C SER A 147 2.16 1.41 -8.19
N THR A 148 2.49 0.15 -7.94
CA THR A 148 3.88 -0.29 -7.75
C THR A 148 4.06 -1.78 -7.97
N PHE A 149 5.23 -2.17 -8.48
CA PHE A 149 5.56 -3.58 -8.65
C PHE A 149 5.56 -4.40 -7.34
N PHE A 150 5.72 -3.76 -6.17
CA PHE A 150 5.60 -4.43 -4.86
C PHE A 150 4.17 -4.88 -4.53
N ALA A 151 3.16 -4.39 -5.24
CA ALA A 151 1.77 -4.80 -5.10
C ALA A 151 1.27 -5.62 -6.31
N GLU A 152 2.18 -6.05 -7.19
CA GLU A 152 1.84 -6.94 -8.28
C GLU A 152 1.46 -8.32 -7.75
N GLU A 153 0.33 -8.81 -8.24
CA GLU A 153 -0.12 -10.16 -7.99
C GLU A 153 0.19 -10.99 -9.23
N ARG A 154 1.26 -11.77 -9.15
CA ARG A 154 1.43 -12.90 -10.07
C ARG A 154 0.63 -14.07 -9.50
N PRO A 155 0.15 -15.02 -10.34
CA PRO A 155 -0.62 -16.14 -9.83
C PRO A 155 0.10 -16.81 -8.65
N LEU A 156 -0.53 -16.74 -7.47
CA LEU A 156 -0.04 -17.35 -6.23
C LEU A 156 1.25 -16.74 -5.63
N GLU A 157 1.65 -15.54 -6.04
CA GLU A 157 2.86 -14.88 -5.51
C GLU A 157 2.55 -13.46 -5.02
N GLN A 158 3.06 -13.13 -3.83
CA GLN A 158 3.07 -11.78 -3.26
C GLN A 158 4.49 -11.34 -2.94
N ARG A 159 4.76 -10.04 -3.09
CA ARG A 159 6.08 -9.43 -2.88
C ARG A 159 6.08 -8.59 -1.59
N PRO A 160 6.72 -9.05 -0.50
CA PRO A 160 6.85 -8.24 0.70
C PRO A 160 7.68 -6.98 0.43
N TYR A 161 7.33 -5.86 1.06
CA TYR A 161 8.19 -4.69 1.08
C TYR A 161 8.36 -4.20 2.50
N ARG A 162 9.31 -4.82 3.21
CA ARG A 162 9.58 -4.54 4.62
C ARG A 162 9.67 -3.04 4.89
N PHE A 163 9.09 -2.67 6.02
CA PHE A 163 8.92 -1.35 6.60
C PHE A 163 7.90 -0.47 5.87
N ARG A 164 7.10 -1.02 4.96
CA ARG A 164 6.23 -0.27 4.05
C ARG A 164 4.79 -0.80 4.02
N ASP A 165 4.31 -1.37 5.13
CA ASP A 165 3.01 -2.02 5.24
C ASP A 165 1.79 -1.19 4.78
N PRO A 166 1.58 0.06 5.25
CA PRO A 166 0.46 0.86 4.76
C PRO A 166 0.58 1.20 3.28
N TYR A 167 1.81 1.33 2.78
CA TYR A 167 2.06 1.60 1.38
C TYR A 167 1.69 0.39 0.52
N THR A 168 2.18 -0.81 0.84
CA THR A 168 1.85 -2.02 0.06
C THR A 168 0.37 -2.36 0.13
N ALA A 169 -0.27 -2.20 1.30
CA ALA A 169 -1.72 -2.32 1.45
C ALA A 169 -2.47 -1.38 0.49
N SER A 170 -2.11 -0.10 0.49
CA SER A 170 -2.78 0.90 -0.36
C SER A 170 -2.61 0.62 -1.85
N GLN A 171 -1.39 0.23 -2.28
CA GLN A 171 -1.13 -0.07 -3.70
C GLN A 171 -1.84 -1.35 -4.17
N GLY A 172 -1.95 -2.36 -3.30
CA GLY A 172 -2.73 -3.57 -3.60
C GLY A 172 -4.22 -3.27 -3.80
N ALA A 173 -4.80 -2.42 -2.94
CA ALA A 173 -6.17 -1.95 -3.14
C ALA A 173 -6.35 -1.13 -4.41
N LYS A 174 -5.41 -0.25 -4.76
CA LYS A 174 -5.47 0.53 -6.00
C LYS A 174 -5.49 -0.33 -7.25
N ASN A 175 -4.71 -1.41 -7.29
CA ASN A 175 -4.73 -2.36 -8.40
C ASN A 175 -6.13 -2.93 -8.61
N ARG A 176 -6.80 -3.32 -7.54
CA ARG A 176 -8.17 -3.86 -7.59
C ARG A 176 -9.24 -2.79 -7.80
N LEU A 177 -8.99 -1.56 -7.37
CA LEU A 177 -9.85 -0.41 -7.64
C LEU A 177 -9.92 -0.09 -9.15
N VAL A 178 -8.81 -0.21 -9.88
CA VAL A 178 -8.78 -0.07 -11.34
C VAL A 178 -9.77 -1.04 -12.00
N GLU A 179 -9.71 -2.32 -11.61
CA GLU A 179 -10.61 -3.35 -12.11
C GLU A 179 -12.07 -3.03 -11.78
N ALA A 180 -12.37 -2.69 -10.53
CA ALA A 180 -13.73 -2.33 -10.10
C ALA A 180 -14.29 -1.12 -10.87
N MET A 181 -13.50 -0.06 -11.03
CA MET A 181 -13.92 1.12 -11.78
C MET A 181 -14.13 0.83 -13.26
N SER A 182 -13.37 -0.09 -13.87
CA SER A 182 -13.57 -0.46 -15.28
C SER A 182 -14.95 -1.05 -15.55
N TRP A 183 -15.49 -1.82 -14.59
CA TRP A 183 -16.87 -2.31 -14.65
C TRP A 183 -17.86 -1.15 -14.50
N GLU A 184 -17.69 -0.31 -13.50
CA GLU A 184 -18.66 0.74 -13.13
C GLU A 184 -18.76 1.87 -14.16
N LEU A 185 -17.67 2.13 -14.88
CA LEU A 185 -17.54 3.24 -15.82
C LEU A 185 -17.83 2.85 -17.27
N THR A 186 -18.15 1.59 -17.54
CA THR A 186 -18.46 1.09 -18.89
C THR A 186 -19.58 1.89 -19.56
N GLU A 187 -20.67 2.18 -18.83
CA GLU A 187 -21.82 2.96 -19.34
C GLU A 187 -21.49 4.42 -19.63
N LYS A 188 -20.43 4.97 -19.01
CA LYS A 188 -19.94 6.33 -19.26
C LYS A 188 -18.92 6.38 -20.41
N GLY A 189 -18.51 5.22 -20.94
CA GLY A 189 -17.44 5.10 -21.92
C GLY A 189 -16.09 5.61 -21.39
N ILE A 190 -15.87 5.58 -20.07
CA ILE A 190 -14.61 5.98 -19.44
C ILE A 190 -13.79 4.73 -19.12
N ILE A 191 -12.50 4.80 -19.43
CA ILE A 191 -11.56 3.68 -19.30
C ILE A 191 -10.74 3.84 -18.01
N SER A 192 -10.53 2.74 -17.29
CA SER A 192 -9.67 2.71 -16.11
C SER A 192 -8.51 1.73 -16.33
N ILE A 193 -7.27 2.21 -16.18
CA ILE A 193 -6.04 1.43 -16.39
C ILE A 193 -5.09 1.67 -15.22
N GLY A 194 -4.44 0.61 -14.77
CA GLY A 194 -3.39 0.66 -13.76
C GLY A 194 -2.03 0.43 -14.39
N THR A 195 -0.97 0.94 -13.77
CA THR A 195 0.39 0.49 -14.06
C THR A 195 1.20 0.34 -12.79
N ASN A 196 2.09 -0.64 -12.78
CA ASN A 196 2.97 -0.95 -11.66
C ASN A 196 4.44 -0.70 -12.06
N PRO A 197 4.94 0.54 -11.95
CA PRO A 197 6.34 0.81 -12.21
C PRO A 197 7.24 -0.02 -11.28
N GLY A 198 8.35 -0.50 -11.84
CA GLY A 198 9.50 -1.00 -11.07
C GLY A 198 10.17 0.10 -10.24
N PRO A 199 11.30 -0.22 -9.57
CA PRO A 199 12.09 0.77 -8.85
C PRO A 199 12.53 1.94 -9.74
N VAL A 200 12.18 3.17 -9.36
CA VAL A 200 12.46 4.39 -10.14
C VAL A 200 13.59 5.19 -9.49
N HIS A 201 14.57 5.61 -10.29
CA HIS A 201 15.61 6.52 -9.82
C HIS A 201 14.99 7.87 -9.42
N SER A 202 15.02 8.18 -8.12
CA SER A 202 14.49 9.44 -7.58
C SER A 202 15.17 9.82 -6.27
N ASP A 203 15.36 11.12 -6.05
CA ASP A 203 15.94 11.66 -4.80
C ASP A 203 15.26 11.11 -3.56
N ARG A 204 13.94 10.92 -3.61
CA ARG A 204 13.16 10.38 -2.49
C ARG A 204 13.60 8.98 -2.08
N ILE A 205 13.96 8.11 -3.02
CA ILE A 205 14.42 6.75 -2.68
C ILE A 205 15.80 6.83 -2.01
N TYR A 206 16.72 7.60 -2.58
CA TYR A 206 18.12 7.69 -2.11
C TYR A 206 18.29 8.48 -0.82
N LYS A 207 17.59 9.61 -0.68
CA LYS A 207 17.72 10.53 0.45
C LYS A 207 16.75 10.23 1.59
N THR A 208 15.71 9.42 1.37
CA THR A 208 14.67 9.21 2.38
C THR A 208 14.37 7.74 2.63
N VAL A 209 13.98 6.96 1.62
CA VAL A 209 13.46 5.60 1.86
C VAL A 209 14.56 4.63 2.30
N TYR A 210 15.68 4.54 1.57
CA TYR A 210 16.75 3.63 1.95
C TYR A 210 17.46 4.03 3.25
N PRO A 211 17.75 5.32 3.51
CA PRO A 211 18.30 5.73 4.79
C PRO A 211 17.38 5.43 5.98
N LYS A 212 16.07 5.66 5.86
CA LYS A 212 15.13 5.33 6.94
C LYS A 212 15.01 3.82 7.16
N ALA A 213 15.02 3.03 6.09
CA ALA A 213 15.06 1.56 6.24
C ALA A 213 16.36 1.09 6.90
N ALA A 214 17.50 1.70 6.56
CA ALA A 214 18.78 1.42 7.20
C ALA A 214 18.80 1.80 8.69
N SER A 215 18.23 2.96 9.03
CA SER A 215 18.00 3.39 10.41
C SER A 215 17.16 2.37 11.19
N GLU A 216 16.04 1.90 10.62
CA GLU A 216 15.20 0.88 11.26
C GLU A 216 15.96 -0.44 11.45
N PHE A 217 16.75 -0.87 10.47
CA PHE A 217 17.58 -2.06 10.64
C PHE A 217 18.52 -1.94 11.84
N LEU A 218 19.14 -0.77 12.04
CA LEU A 218 20.02 -0.53 13.19
C LEU A 218 19.27 -0.45 14.51
N ARG A 219 18.05 0.11 14.52
CA ARG A 219 17.17 0.10 15.69
C ARG A 219 16.87 -1.33 16.15
N VAL A 220 16.63 -2.23 15.19
CA VAL A 220 16.33 -3.64 15.47
C VAL A 220 17.59 -4.46 15.80
N SER A 221 18.68 -4.29 15.04
CA SER A 221 19.89 -5.10 15.21
C SER A 221 20.80 -4.63 16.34
N GLY A 222 20.59 -3.41 16.84
CA GLY A 222 21.48 -2.71 17.75
C GLY A 222 22.63 -2.00 17.03
N PHE A 223 23.20 -1.00 17.70
CA PHE A 223 24.37 -0.26 17.26
C PHE A 223 25.21 0.19 18.47
N GLU A 224 26.47 -0.26 18.53
CA GLU A 224 27.39 0.02 19.64
C GLU A 224 26.73 -0.22 21.01
N ASP A 225 26.76 0.77 21.91
CA ASP A 225 26.18 0.75 23.26
C ASP A 225 24.78 1.40 23.33
N LEU A 226 24.23 1.84 22.19
CA LEU A 226 22.92 2.49 22.16
C LEU A 226 21.78 1.48 22.28
N SER A 227 20.81 1.79 23.14
CA SER A 227 19.51 1.12 23.16
C SER A 227 18.71 1.41 21.88
N PRO A 228 17.71 0.59 21.53
CA PRO A 228 16.85 0.85 20.37
C PRO A 228 16.23 2.25 20.36
N SER A 229 15.72 2.73 21.50
CA SER A 229 15.17 4.08 21.64
C SER A 229 16.22 5.18 21.44
N GLU A 230 17.47 4.96 21.84
CA GLU A 230 18.55 5.91 21.62
C GLU A 230 19.00 5.93 20.15
N VAL A 231 19.02 4.77 19.47
CA VAL A 231 19.26 4.69 18.03
C VAL A 231 18.19 5.46 17.26
N GLU A 232 16.92 5.29 17.63
CA GLU A 232 15.81 6.02 17.03
C GLU A 232 15.92 7.53 17.25
N ALA A 233 16.13 7.97 18.51
CA ALA A 233 16.29 9.38 18.85
C ALA A 233 17.46 10.02 18.10
N ALA A 234 18.61 9.33 18.03
CA ALA A 234 19.75 9.77 17.26
C ALA A 234 19.44 9.91 15.77
N ASN A 235 18.84 8.87 15.17
CA ASN A 235 18.53 8.86 13.74
C ASN A 235 17.51 9.92 13.33
N ASN A 236 16.57 10.29 14.22
CA ASN A 236 15.63 11.38 13.98
C ASN A 236 16.34 12.73 13.81
N GLU A 237 17.51 12.93 14.43
CA GLU A 237 18.32 14.14 14.27
C GLU A 237 19.28 14.06 13.07
N ILE A 238 19.93 12.91 12.87
CA ILE A 238 21.12 12.85 11.98
C ILE A 238 20.85 12.30 10.58
N VAL A 239 19.82 11.46 10.37
CA VAL A 239 19.59 10.81 9.06
C VAL A 239 19.28 11.83 7.96
N GLY A 240 18.64 12.95 8.32
CA GLY A 240 18.35 14.06 7.40
C GLY A 240 19.59 14.77 6.87
N LEU A 241 20.76 14.58 7.50
CA LEU A 241 22.03 15.18 7.09
C LEU A 241 22.69 14.43 5.91
N LEU A 242 22.20 13.24 5.54
CA LEU A 242 22.77 12.46 4.45
C LEU A 242 22.64 13.18 3.11
N GLY A 243 23.78 13.46 2.49
CA GLY A 243 23.87 14.16 1.21
C GLY A 243 24.04 15.67 1.32
N GLU A 244 24.13 16.21 2.55
CA GLU A 244 24.52 17.60 2.81
C GLU A 244 26.05 17.77 2.77
N SER A 245 26.54 19.02 2.88
CA SER A 245 27.99 19.31 2.91
C SER A 245 28.65 18.80 4.21
N ASP A 246 29.96 18.54 4.15
CA ASP A 246 30.73 18.07 5.32
C ASP A 246 30.62 19.04 6.52
N GLU A 247 30.56 20.35 6.27
CA GLU A 247 30.37 21.37 7.30
C GLU A 247 28.99 21.27 7.95
N THR A 248 27.95 21.05 7.13
CA THR A 248 26.57 20.92 7.58
C THR A 248 26.39 19.63 8.39
N ILE A 249 26.97 18.53 7.93
CA ILE A 249 26.97 17.24 8.64
C ILE A 249 27.64 17.39 10.01
N LYS A 250 28.85 17.97 10.07
CA LYS A 250 29.57 18.18 11.34
C LYS A 250 28.79 19.05 12.32
N ALA A 251 28.22 20.16 11.84
CA ALA A 251 27.42 21.05 12.68
C ALA A 251 26.15 20.37 13.20
N GLY A 252 25.45 19.61 12.34
CA GLY A 252 24.25 18.86 12.72
C GLY A 252 24.55 17.74 13.74
N ILE A 253 25.63 16.98 13.53
CA ILE A 253 26.08 15.95 14.47
C ILE A 253 26.43 16.56 15.83
N LYS A 254 27.17 17.66 15.85
CA LYS A 254 27.49 18.36 17.10
C LYS A 254 26.23 18.80 17.85
N SER A 255 25.27 19.41 17.15
CA SER A 255 24.01 19.81 17.75
C SER A 255 23.21 18.62 18.29
N ALA A 256 23.18 17.49 17.57
CA ALA A 256 22.51 16.27 18.00
C ALA A 256 23.20 15.63 19.22
N ALA A 257 24.53 15.62 19.25
CA ALA A 257 25.34 15.11 20.35
C ALA A 257 25.07 15.88 21.64
N GLU A 258 25.06 17.21 21.58
CA GLU A 258 24.70 18.09 22.71
C GLU A 258 23.26 17.86 23.18
N LYS A 259 22.31 17.72 22.24
CA LYS A 259 20.89 17.52 22.55
C LYS A 259 20.60 16.18 23.23
N LEU A 260 21.31 15.12 22.84
CA LEU A 260 21.04 13.75 23.25
C LEU A 260 21.98 13.26 24.36
N ASP A 261 22.94 14.09 24.80
CA ASP A 261 24.02 13.72 25.72
C ASP A 261 24.78 12.49 25.23
N LYS A 262 25.21 12.53 23.96
CA LYS A 262 25.96 11.46 23.28
C LYS A 262 27.26 12.00 22.68
N SER A 263 28.21 11.11 22.40
CA SER A 263 29.46 11.47 21.72
C SER A 263 29.21 11.79 20.25
N GLU A 264 29.82 12.87 19.74
CA GLU A 264 29.88 13.18 18.31
C GLU A 264 30.44 12.00 17.50
N THR A 265 31.40 11.26 18.05
CA THR A 265 32.00 10.08 17.41
C THR A 265 30.97 8.97 17.21
N THR A 266 30.17 8.66 18.24
CA THR A 266 29.12 7.63 18.16
C THR A 266 28.06 8.00 17.12
N LEU A 267 27.62 9.26 17.09
CA LEU A 267 26.65 9.73 16.11
C LEU A 267 27.23 9.75 14.68
N THR A 268 28.51 10.10 14.53
CA THR A 268 29.21 10.02 13.24
C THR A 268 29.25 8.57 12.74
N ASN A 269 29.69 7.63 13.58
CA ASN A 269 29.74 6.21 13.24
C ASN A 269 28.34 5.66 12.89
N LEU A 270 27.30 6.10 13.61
CA LEU A 270 25.92 5.70 13.35
C LEU A 270 25.48 6.18 11.96
N LEU A 271 25.72 7.46 11.63
CA LEU A 271 25.37 8.04 10.33
C LEU A 271 26.09 7.33 9.18
N ASP A 272 27.38 7.06 9.33
CA ASP A 272 28.19 6.31 8.36
C ASP A 272 27.67 4.88 8.17
N LYS A 273 27.23 4.24 9.26
CA LYS A 273 26.63 2.91 9.19
C LYS A 273 25.30 2.92 8.47
N VAL A 274 24.44 3.92 8.73
CA VAL A 274 23.18 4.13 8.00
C VAL A 274 23.46 4.27 6.50
N LYS A 275 24.42 5.13 6.12
CA LYS A 275 24.83 5.33 4.72
C LYS A 275 25.26 4.01 4.06
N SER A 276 26.16 3.27 4.70
CA SER A 276 26.66 1.99 4.18
C SER A 276 25.55 0.95 3.97
N ILE A 277 24.60 0.84 4.91
CA ILE A 277 23.45 -0.06 4.77
C ILE A 277 22.51 0.43 3.66
N ALA A 278 22.24 1.72 3.55
CA ALA A 278 21.40 2.28 2.50
C ALA A 278 21.97 2.00 1.10
N GLU A 279 23.28 2.18 0.91
CA GLU A 279 23.99 1.81 -0.33
C GLU A 279 23.90 0.32 -0.63
N LYS A 280 23.97 -0.54 0.40
CA LYS A 280 23.79 -1.99 0.24
C LYS A 280 22.36 -2.35 -0.17
N ILE A 281 21.35 -1.72 0.43
CA ILE A 281 19.94 -1.91 0.06
C ILE A 281 19.73 -1.52 -1.40
N GLN A 282 20.28 -0.37 -1.81
CA GLN A 282 20.24 0.08 -3.19
C GLN A 282 20.89 -0.92 -4.15
N LYS A 283 22.12 -1.36 -3.86
CA LYS A 283 22.85 -2.32 -4.69
C LYS A 283 22.10 -3.65 -4.81
N ASN A 284 21.55 -4.15 -3.70
CA ASN A 284 20.73 -5.36 -3.74
C ASN A 284 19.47 -5.15 -4.59
N THR A 285 18.85 -3.97 -4.51
CA THR A 285 17.68 -3.63 -5.33
C THR A 285 18.02 -3.59 -6.81
N SER A 286 19.17 -3.04 -7.21
CA SER A 286 19.59 -3.07 -8.61
C SER A 286 19.85 -4.49 -9.11
N THR A 287 20.40 -5.38 -8.28
CA THR A 287 20.60 -6.80 -8.69
C THR A 287 19.31 -7.58 -8.91
N MET A 288 18.17 -7.08 -8.43
CA MET A 288 16.86 -7.67 -8.73
C MET A 288 16.37 -7.29 -10.14
N ILE A 289 17.04 -6.37 -10.84
CA ILE A 289 16.68 -5.91 -12.18
C ILE A 289 17.62 -6.58 -13.20
N PRO A 290 17.14 -7.24 -14.27
CA PRO A 290 17.98 -7.95 -15.25
C PRO A 290 19.12 -7.14 -15.84
N ASP A 291 18.90 -5.86 -16.14
CA ASP A 291 19.92 -4.93 -16.64
C ASP A 291 20.58 -4.09 -15.53
N GLN A 292 20.18 -4.31 -14.28
CA GLN A 292 20.61 -3.60 -13.08
C GLN A 292 20.36 -2.09 -13.12
N GLN A 293 19.46 -1.63 -13.99
CA GLN A 293 19.14 -0.21 -14.14
C GLN A 293 17.76 0.11 -13.58
N PHE A 294 17.71 1.05 -12.65
CA PHE A 294 16.46 1.64 -12.20
C PHE A 294 15.74 2.32 -13.37
N LEU A 295 14.41 2.32 -13.34
CA LEU A 295 13.64 3.09 -14.30
C LEU A 295 13.90 4.59 -14.11
N SER A 296 13.96 5.33 -15.22
CA SER A 296 13.89 6.79 -15.17
C SER A 296 12.44 7.25 -15.05
N GLN A 297 12.24 8.46 -14.53
CA GLN A 297 10.91 9.09 -14.48
C GLN A 297 10.33 9.27 -15.89
N GLU A 298 11.19 9.50 -16.89
CA GLU A 298 10.84 9.63 -18.30
C GLU A 298 10.31 8.31 -18.91
N GLN A 299 10.88 7.17 -18.51
CA GLN A 299 10.37 5.86 -18.93
C GLN A 299 8.97 5.62 -18.38
N VAL A 300 8.73 5.94 -17.10
CA VAL A 300 7.38 5.87 -16.52
C VAL A 300 6.41 6.80 -17.24
N ALA A 301 6.83 8.03 -17.52
CA ALA A 301 6.03 9.00 -18.28
C ALA A 301 5.66 8.50 -19.68
N THR A 302 6.62 7.86 -20.38
CA THR A 302 6.39 7.26 -21.70
C THR A 302 5.38 6.10 -21.63
N THR A 303 5.44 5.26 -20.60
CA THR A 303 4.43 4.22 -20.37
C THR A 303 3.05 4.83 -20.17
N VAL A 304 2.91 5.83 -19.30
CA VAL A 304 1.63 6.49 -19.03
C VAL A 304 1.04 7.14 -20.28
N LEU A 305 1.87 7.83 -21.07
CA LEU A 305 1.48 8.40 -22.35
C LEU A 305 0.96 7.31 -23.31
N THR A 306 1.64 6.17 -23.37
CA THR A 306 1.27 5.03 -24.23
C THR A 306 -0.05 4.42 -23.79
N LEU A 307 -0.27 4.23 -22.48
CA LEU A 307 -1.52 3.68 -21.94
C LEU A 307 -2.71 4.63 -22.11
N SER A 308 -2.45 5.92 -22.30
CA SER A 308 -3.49 6.94 -22.48
C SER A 308 -3.91 7.12 -23.94
N ASP A 309 -3.21 6.47 -24.87
CA ASP A 309 -3.57 6.41 -26.28
C ASP A 309 -4.95 5.75 -26.50
N ASP A 310 -5.75 6.27 -27.43
CA ASP A 310 -7.12 5.80 -27.65
C ASP A 310 -7.21 4.33 -28.04
N ASP A 311 -6.29 3.84 -28.88
CA ASP A 311 -6.32 2.47 -29.39
C ASP A 311 -5.81 1.49 -28.33
N GLN A 312 -4.73 1.86 -27.64
CA GLN A 312 -4.22 1.05 -26.53
C GLN A 312 -5.24 0.96 -25.39
N ALA A 313 -5.81 2.10 -24.99
CA ALA A 313 -6.68 2.17 -23.82
C ALA A 313 -7.93 1.29 -23.96
N LYS A 314 -8.53 1.23 -25.16
CA LYS A 314 -9.70 0.39 -25.44
C LYS A 314 -9.46 -1.09 -25.17
N ILE A 315 -8.25 -1.57 -25.49
CA ILE A 315 -7.87 -2.99 -25.32
C ILE A 315 -7.51 -3.28 -23.85
N LEU A 316 -7.02 -2.27 -23.14
CA LEU A 316 -6.43 -2.42 -21.80
C LEU A 316 -7.39 -2.01 -20.66
N ASN A 317 -8.66 -1.69 -20.93
CA ASN A 317 -9.61 -1.32 -19.88
C ASN A 317 -9.69 -2.38 -18.77
N GLY A 318 -9.55 -1.95 -17.52
CA GLY A 318 -9.51 -2.80 -16.33
C GLY A 318 -8.20 -3.57 -16.14
N LYS A 319 -7.16 -3.32 -16.94
CA LYS A 319 -5.86 -3.99 -16.81
C LYS A 319 -4.89 -3.20 -15.94
N ILE A 320 -4.05 -3.94 -15.22
CA ILE A 320 -2.89 -3.41 -14.51
C ILE A 320 -1.67 -3.84 -15.31
N ILE A 321 -1.01 -2.86 -15.92
CA ILE A 321 0.12 -3.11 -16.80
C ILE A 321 1.40 -3.15 -15.97
N PRO A 322 2.08 -4.30 -15.89
CA PRO A 322 3.36 -4.38 -15.19
C PRO A 322 4.36 -3.48 -15.90
N GLY A 323 5.01 -2.62 -15.12
CA GLY A 323 6.14 -1.82 -15.56
C GLY A 323 7.46 -2.41 -15.08
N ASP A 324 7.45 -3.66 -14.63
CA ASP A 324 8.55 -4.26 -13.90
C ASP A 324 9.47 -5.10 -14.79
N ARG A 325 10.77 -4.90 -14.62
CA ARG A 325 11.81 -5.84 -15.01
C ARG A 325 12.39 -6.41 -13.73
N VAL A 326 11.59 -6.88 -12.78
CA VAL A 326 12.12 -7.26 -11.46
C VAL A 326 11.97 -8.76 -11.21
N PHE A 327 13.11 -9.42 -11.04
CA PHE A 327 13.18 -10.75 -10.46
C PHE A 327 13.14 -10.62 -8.94
N TYR A 328 12.01 -11.00 -8.34
CA TYR A 328 11.83 -10.96 -6.90
C TYR A 328 11.92 -12.40 -6.34
N PRO A 329 12.93 -12.73 -5.52
CA PRO A 329 13.20 -14.11 -5.13
C PRO A 329 12.27 -14.64 -4.02
N VAL A 330 11.63 -13.75 -3.25
CA VAL A 330 10.73 -14.16 -2.16
C VAL A 330 9.33 -14.35 -2.69
N LYS A 331 8.78 -15.55 -2.49
CA LYS A 331 7.43 -15.93 -2.93
C LYS A 331 6.60 -16.28 -1.71
N SER A 332 5.76 -15.34 -1.26
CA SER A 332 4.65 -15.72 -0.39
C SER A 332 3.57 -16.39 -1.23
N HIS A 333 3.10 -17.56 -0.79
CA HIS A 333 2.15 -18.40 -1.49
C HIS A 333 0.73 -18.17 -1.00
N ILE A 334 -0.20 -18.04 -1.94
CA ILE A 334 -1.64 -18.11 -1.68
C ILE A 334 -2.04 -19.59 -1.77
N ARG A 335 -2.49 -20.19 -0.66
CA ARG A 335 -2.93 -21.59 -0.62
C ARG A 335 -4.45 -21.68 -0.80
N ALA A 336 -4.89 -22.61 -1.64
CA ALA A 336 -6.32 -22.91 -1.82
C ALA A 336 -6.83 -23.99 -0.84
N SER A 337 -5.93 -24.71 -0.17
CA SER A 337 -6.30 -25.79 0.74
C SER A 337 -5.26 -26.01 1.83
N VAL A 338 -5.73 -26.56 2.95
CA VAL A 338 -4.90 -27.16 4.01
C VAL A 338 -4.94 -28.70 3.90
N PRO A 339 -4.05 -29.44 4.58
CA PRO A 339 -4.09 -30.90 4.57
C PRO A 339 -5.48 -31.46 4.96
N LYS A 340 -5.97 -32.45 4.20
CA LYS A 340 -7.31 -33.05 4.39
C LYS A 340 -7.51 -33.69 5.78
N SER A 341 -6.43 -34.13 6.41
CA SER A 341 -6.42 -34.64 7.78
C SER A 341 -5.33 -33.93 8.55
N GLU A 342 -5.71 -33.19 9.59
CA GLU A 342 -4.78 -32.55 10.52
C GLU A 342 -5.18 -32.92 11.95
N LYS A 343 -4.19 -33.09 12.82
CA LYS A 343 -4.45 -33.36 14.24
C LYS A 343 -5.19 -32.16 14.85
N ASN A 344 -5.91 -32.36 15.95
CA ASN A 344 -6.52 -31.25 16.66
C ASN A 344 -5.43 -30.42 17.36
N ASN A 345 -5.21 -29.18 16.89
CA ASN A 345 -4.24 -28.23 17.44
C ASN A 345 -4.91 -27.10 18.25
N LEU A 346 -6.24 -27.11 18.35
CA LEU A 346 -7.02 -26.11 19.10
C LEU A 346 -7.30 -26.53 20.54
N ASP A 347 -7.14 -27.82 20.86
CA ASP A 347 -7.40 -28.34 22.20
C ASP A 347 -6.55 -27.62 23.26
N GLY A 348 -7.22 -27.05 24.27
CA GLY A 348 -6.59 -26.30 25.36
C GLY A 348 -6.04 -24.93 24.97
N LYS A 349 -6.28 -24.44 23.75
CA LYS A 349 -5.81 -23.12 23.28
C LYS A 349 -6.76 -22.00 23.68
N SER A 350 -6.22 -20.91 24.21
CA SER A 350 -7.00 -19.70 24.49
C SER A 350 -7.17 -18.87 23.21
N VAL A 351 -8.41 -18.54 22.87
CA VAL A 351 -8.77 -17.86 21.62
C VAL A 351 -9.58 -16.61 21.89
N TYR A 352 -9.20 -15.48 21.29
CA TYR A 352 -10.01 -14.26 21.29
C TYR A 352 -10.58 -14.01 19.89
N ILE A 353 -11.87 -13.72 19.78
CA ILE A 353 -12.55 -13.47 18.49
C ILE A 353 -13.26 -12.12 18.53
N SER A 354 -13.11 -11.33 17.47
CA SER A 354 -13.78 -10.03 17.31
C SER A 354 -14.28 -9.80 15.87
N GLY A 355 -15.05 -8.73 15.67
CA GLY A 355 -15.55 -8.33 14.36
C GLY A 355 -17.03 -8.67 14.15
N ASP A 356 -17.36 -9.29 13.02
CA ASP A 356 -18.72 -9.60 12.61
C ASP A 356 -19.46 -10.53 13.59
N LYS A 357 -20.49 -10.00 14.26
CA LYS A 357 -21.18 -10.68 15.37
C LYS A 357 -21.88 -11.96 14.96
N GLU A 358 -22.43 -12.01 13.75
CA GLU A 358 -23.16 -13.18 13.26
C GLU A 358 -22.20 -14.34 13.05
N LYS A 359 -21.07 -14.10 12.38
CA LYS A 359 -20.05 -15.13 12.15
C LYS A 359 -19.31 -15.56 13.41
N ILE A 360 -19.14 -14.66 14.38
CA ILE A 360 -18.50 -14.99 15.66
C ILE A 360 -19.19 -16.19 16.31
N SER A 361 -20.53 -16.22 16.34
CA SER A 361 -21.29 -17.29 16.99
C SER A 361 -20.98 -18.67 16.40
N ASN A 362 -20.97 -18.79 15.06
CA ASN A 362 -20.72 -20.05 14.38
C ASN A 362 -19.28 -20.54 14.59
N ILE A 363 -18.30 -19.66 14.34
CA ILE A 363 -16.88 -19.98 14.47
C ILE A 363 -16.52 -20.33 15.92
N THR A 364 -17.10 -19.62 16.91
CA THR A 364 -16.92 -19.90 18.34
C THR A 364 -17.35 -21.33 18.67
N SER A 365 -18.58 -21.70 18.33
CA SER A 365 -19.11 -23.05 18.61
C SER A 365 -18.26 -24.16 17.98
N MET A 366 -17.70 -23.93 16.78
CA MET A 366 -16.85 -24.91 16.11
C MET A 366 -15.44 -25.02 16.73
N ILE A 367 -14.87 -23.91 17.22
CA ILE A 367 -13.60 -23.89 17.94
C ILE A 367 -13.74 -24.58 19.30
N GLU A 368 -14.81 -24.30 20.05
CA GLU A 368 -15.10 -24.93 21.34
C GLU A 368 -15.31 -26.44 21.21
N LYS A 369 -15.97 -26.90 20.14
CA LYS A 369 -16.08 -28.34 19.82
C LYS A 369 -14.74 -29.02 19.58
N LYS A 370 -13.70 -28.26 19.20
CA LYS A 370 -12.31 -28.72 19.07
C LYS A 370 -11.49 -28.47 20.35
N GLY A 371 -12.12 -28.12 21.47
CA GLY A 371 -11.44 -27.94 22.77
C GLY A 371 -10.76 -26.59 22.95
N GLY A 372 -10.94 -25.64 22.02
CA GLY A 372 -10.47 -24.26 22.18
C GLY A 372 -11.31 -23.50 23.21
N GLN A 373 -10.67 -22.60 23.96
CA GLN A 373 -11.29 -21.80 25.02
C GLN A 373 -11.46 -20.37 24.53
N VAL A 374 -12.68 -20.01 24.10
CA VAL A 374 -12.96 -18.67 23.58
C VAL A 374 -13.19 -17.68 24.73
N THR A 375 -12.44 -16.58 24.75
CA THR A 375 -12.50 -15.54 25.79
C THR A 375 -13.22 -14.29 25.28
N THR A 376 -13.84 -13.55 26.21
CA THR A 376 -14.54 -12.29 25.91
C THR A 376 -13.63 -11.06 25.95
N SER A 377 -12.40 -11.21 26.44
CA SER A 377 -11.41 -10.14 26.57
C SER A 377 -10.04 -10.52 26.02
N GLN A 378 -9.30 -9.52 25.53
CA GLN A 378 -7.91 -9.68 25.09
C GLN A 378 -6.97 -9.83 26.28
N GLU A 379 -6.79 -11.07 26.73
CA GLU A 379 -5.94 -11.44 27.85
C GLU A 379 -4.49 -11.70 27.40
N SER A 380 -3.53 -11.62 28.33
CA SER A 380 -2.11 -11.86 28.03
C SER A 380 -1.77 -13.33 27.78
N LYS A 381 -2.67 -14.27 28.10
CA LYS A 381 -2.49 -15.72 27.90
C LYS A 381 -3.15 -16.25 26.61
N THR A 382 -3.71 -15.38 25.77
CA THR A 382 -4.35 -15.78 24.52
C THR A 382 -3.33 -16.36 23.53
N ASP A 383 -3.55 -17.56 23.00
CA ASP A 383 -2.70 -18.20 21.99
C ASP A 383 -3.02 -17.68 20.57
N LEU A 384 -4.29 -17.37 20.32
CA LEU A 384 -4.85 -17.07 19.00
C LEU A 384 -5.81 -15.88 19.04
N PHE A 385 -5.54 -14.85 18.22
CA PHE A 385 -6.45 -13.72 18.00
C PHE A 385 -7.09 -13.81 16.61
N ILE A 386 -8.41 -13.74 16.54
CA ILE A 386 -9.18 -13.80 15.29
C ILE A 386 -10.00 -12.52 15.11
N HIS A 387 -9.97 -11.95 13.90
CA HIS A 387 -10.84 -10.84 13.52
C HIS A 387 -11.62 -11.18 12.25
N LEU A 388 -12.94 -11.18 12.35
CA LEU A 388 -13.88 -11.41 11.27
C LEU A 388 -14.30 -10.07 10.68
N THR A 389 -13.83 -9.76 9.48
CA THR A 389 -14.20 -8.51 8.79
C THR A 389 -15.65 -8.53 8.28
N GLY A 390 -16.21 -9.72 8.07
CA GLY A 390 -17.57 -9.92 7.57
C GLY A 390 -17.72 -9.60 6.09
N ASN A 391 -18.93 -9.25 5.68
CA ASN A 391 -19.25 -8.99 4.28
C ASN A 391 -19.15 -7.49 3.96
N ILE A 392 -18.85 -7.18 2.70
CA ILE A 392 -19.05 -5.82 2.18
C ILE A 392 -20.55 -5.52 2.18
N PRO A 393 -20.99 -4.35 2.67
CA PRO A 393 -22.39 -3.93 2.61
C PRO A 393 -22.93 -3.94 1.18
N ASN A 394 -24.24 -4.15 1.03
CA ASN A 394 -24.87 -4.09 -0.27
C ASN A 394 -25.03 -2.62 -0.74
N PHE A 395 -24.37 -2.26 -1.84
CA PHE A 395 -24.52 -0.99 -2.55
C PHE A 395 -24.24 -1.22 -4.04
N SER A 396 -24.74 -0.31 -4.89
CA SER A 396 -24.63 -0.42 -6.36
C SER A 396 -23.18 -0.29 -6.84
N LYS A 397 -22.63 0.93 -6.85
CA LYS A 397 -21.29 1.24 -7.37
C LYS A 397 -20.42 1.90 -6.28
N LEU A 398 -19.14 1.56 -6.23
CA LEU A 398 -18.15 2.27 -5.42
C LEU A 398 -18.12 3.75 -5.79
N THR A 399 -18.16 4.06 -7.09
CA THR A 399 -18.11 5.43 -7.63
C THR A 399 -19.32 6.30 -7.28
N GLU A 400 -20.37 5.73 -6.69
CA GLU A 400 -21.57 6.44 -6.23
C GLU A 400 -21.59 6.67 -4.71
N LEU A 401 -20.61 6.11 -3.98
CA LEU A 401 -20.50 6.31 -2.54
C LEU A 401 -20.16 7.77 -2.19
N SER A 402 -20.76 8.27 -1.11
CA SER A 402 -20.25 9.45 -0.45
C SER A 402 -18.87 9.20 0.15
N ARG A 403 -18.10 10.26 0.40
CA ARG A 403 -16.79 10.15 1.03
C ARG A 403 -16.85 9.42 2.38
N ASN A 404 -17.84 9.75 3.20
CA ASN A 404 -18.06 9.12 4.50
C ASN A 404 -18.38 7.62 4.40
N GLU A 405 -19.13 7.19 3.38
CA GLU A 405 -19.38 5.75 3.16
C GLU A 405 -18.13 5.02 2.73
N TRP A 406 -17.32 5.62 1.85
CA TRP A 406 -16.01 5.09 1.48
C TRP A 406 -15.07 4.97 2.68
N ASP A 407 -14.95 6.03 3.48
CA ASP A 407 -14.08 6.05 4.65
C ASP A 407 -14.48 4.95 5.65
N LYS A 408 -15.78 4.71 5.86
CA LYS A 408 -16.27 3.59 6.68
C LYS A 408 -15.85 2.22 6.15
N LEU A 409 -15.80 2.02 4.83
CA LEU A 409 -15.32 0.77 4.24
C LEU A 409 -13.80 0.62 4.44
N VAL A 410 -13.03 1.67 4.20
CA VAL A 410 -11.58 1.68 4.44
C VAL A 410 -11.28 1.40 5.91
N ASP A 411 -12.01 2.02 6.83
CA ASP A 411 -11.87 1.76 8.26
C ASP A 411 -12.19 0.33 8.63
N LYS A 412 -13.31 -0.21 8.13
CA LYS A 412 -13.74 -1.58 8.44
C LYS A 412 -12.78 -2.63 7.92
N PHE A 413 -12.29 -2.48 6.69
CA PHE A 413 -11.56 -3.55 5.99
C PHE A 413 -10.05 -3.37 5.91
N ILE A 414 -9.51 -2.19 6.28
CA ILE A 414 -8.06 -1.91 6.24
C ILE A 414 -7.57 -1.43 7.61
N ASN A 415 -8.09 -0.30 8.11
CA ASN A 415 -7.56 0.31 9.34
C ASN A 415 -7.88 -0.50 10.60
N THR A 416 -9.07 -1.09 10.68
CA THR A 416 -9.49 -1.95 11.81
C THR A 416 -8.67 -3.24 11.87
N PRO A 417 -8.50 -4.01 10.77
CA PRO A 417 -7.58 -5.16 10.75
C PRO A 417 -6.15 -4.80 11.15
N ALA A 418 -5.60 -3.69 10.64
CA ALA A 418 -4.26 -3.25 11.02
C ALA A 418 -4.16 -2.96 12.53
N THR A 419 -5.11 -2.19 13.07
CA THR A 419 -5.19 -1.88 14.50
C THR A 419 -5.32 -3.16 15.34
N PHE A 420 -6.15 -4.11 14.90
CA PHE A 420 -6.33 -5.40 15.54
C PHE A 420 -5.04 -6.22 15.59
N ILE A 421 -4.31 -6.29 14.47
CA ILE A 421 -3.02 -7.01 14.40
C ILE A 421 -2.03 -6.37 15.36
N GLN A 422 -1.85 -5.05 15.32
CA GLN A 422 -0.87 -4.38 16.17
C GLN A 422 -1.19 -4.52 17.67
N ASN A 423 -2.47 -4.41 18.05
CA ASN A 423 -2.92 -4.65 19.42
C ASN A 423 -2.65 -6.09 19.86
N SER A 424 -2.92 -7.07 18.99
CA SER A 424 -2.65 -8.49 19.26
C SER A 424 -1.16 -8.77 19.43
N VAL A 425 -0.31 -8.15 18.60
CA VAL A 425 1.14 -8.22 18.72
C VAL A 425 1.61 -7.70 20.07
N ASN A 426 1.08 -6.57 20.54
CA ASN A 426 1.43 -6.01 21.85
C ASN A 426 1.01 -6.92 23.02
N LYS A 427 0.03 -7.81 22.83
CA LYS A 427 -0.31 -8.85 23.83
C LYS A 427 0.70 -9.99 23.83
N PHE A 428 1.18 -10.41 22.66
CA PHE A 428 2.21 -11.44 22.54
C PHE A 428 3.60 -10.95 22.97
N VAL A 429 3.91 -9.69 22.71
CA VAL A 429 5.22 -9.07 22.98
C VAL A 429 5.03 -7.70 23.62
N PRO A 430 4.62 -7.63 24.91
CA PRO A 430 4.45 -6.36 25.60
C PRO A 430 5.75 -5.55 25.62
N GLY A 431 5.68 -4.28 25.20
CA GLY A 431 6.85 -3.41 25.08
C GLY A 431 7.73 -3.67 23.85
N GLY A 432 7.37 -4.64 23.00
CA GLY A 432 8.16 -5.00 21.82
C GLY A 432 8.26 -3.89 20.76
N SER A 433 7.28 -3.00 20.71
CA SER A 433 7.35 -1.78 19.87
C SER A 433 8.64 -1.00 20.18
N ASP A 434 8.89 -0.77 21.47
CA ASP A 434 9.98 0.08 21.95
C ASP A 434 11.30 -0.70 22.01
N ASP A 435 11.23 -1.98 22.43
CA ASP A 435 12.37 -2.89 22.44
C ASP A 435 12.14 -4.10 21.50
N PRO A 436 12.58 -4.01 20.23
CA PRO A 436 12.39 -5.07 19.24
C PRO A 436 13.09 -6.39 19.61
N ARG A 437 14.03 -6.39 20.57
CA ARG A 437 14.72 -7.62 21.01
C ARG A 437 13.76 -8.59 21.71
N LEU A 438 12.66 -8.08 22.27
CA LEU A 438 11.62 -8.88 22.95
C LEU A 438 10.87 -9.81 21.98
N PHE A 439 10.92 -9.54 20.68
CA PHE A 439 10.27 -10.38 19.66
C PHE A 439 10.95 -11.73 19.45
N LYS A 440 12.24 -11.84 19.81
CA LYS A 440 13.04 -13.02 19.51
C LYS A 440 12.41 -14.27 20.12
N ASN A 441 12.05 -15.23 19.27
CA ASN A 441 11.37 -16.47 19.63
C ASN A 441 9.97 -16.31 20.27
N ALA A 442 9.41 -15.09 20.29
CA ALA A 442 8.03 -14.89 20.74
C ALA A 442 7.07 -15.64 19.81
N LYS A 443 6.02 -16.23 20.39
CA LYS A 443 5.05 -17.07 19.67
C LYS A 443 3.65 -16.51 19.82
N GLY A 444 2.88 -16.59 18.74
CA GLY A 444 1.50 -16.13 18.71
C GLY A 444 0.90 -16.29 17.33
N ARG A 445 -0.42 -16.39 17.27
CA ARG A 445 -1.17 -16.50 16.02
C ARG A 445 -2.24 -15.42 15.95
N ILE A 446 -2.26 -14.71 14.83
CA ILE A 446 -3.27 -13.71 14.50
C ILE A 446 -3.91 -14.15 13.19
N VAL A 447 -5.23 -14.10 13.09
CA VAL A 447 -5.97 -14.49 11.88
C VAL A 447 -6.97 -13.40 11.52
N ILE A 448 -6.82 -12.81 10.35
CA ILE A 448 -7.83 -11.95 9.73
C ILE A 448 -8.66 -12.81 8.77
N ILE A 449 -9.98 -12.75 8.89
CA ILE A 449 -10.91 -13.52 8.06
C ILE A 449 -11.79 -12.55 7.28
N GLY A 450 -11.73 -12.67 5.95
CA GLY A 450 -12.52 -11.90 5.00
C GLY A 450 -11.80 -10.67 4.42
N PRO A 451 -12.54 -9.77 3.74
CA PRO A 451 -13.99 -9.87 3.53
C PRO A 451 -14.34 -11.09 2.67
N ASP A 452 -15.51 -11.67 2.89
CA ASP A 452 -15.94 -12.84 2.12
C ASP A 452 -16.32 -12.47 0.69
N LEU A 453 -16.14 -13.41 -0.24
CA LEU A 453 -16.69 -13.24 -1.59
C LEU A 453 -18.22 -13.30 -1.54
N PRO A 454 -18.90 -12.54 -2.42
CA PRO A 454 -20.34 -12.63 -2.53
C PRO A 454 -20.75 -14.00 -3.07
N SER A 455 -21.84 -14.52 -2.54
CA SER A 455 -22.42 -15.83 -2.85
C SER A 455 -23.82 -15.70 -3.45
N GLY A 456 -24.19 -16.66 -4.30
CA GLY A 456 -25.49 -16.72 -4.96
C GLY A 456 -25.44 -17.26 -6.39
N LYS A 457 -26.62 -17.55 -6.97
CA LYS A 457 -26.74 -18.21 -8.28
C LYS A 457 -26.14 -17.42 -9.46
N LYS A 458 -26.02 -16.09 -9.35
CA LYS A 458 -25.52 -15.19 -10.41
C LYS A 458 -24.75 -14.02 -9.81
N ILE A 459 -23.49 -14.25 -9.47
CA ILE A 459 -22.58 -13.21 -9.02
C ILE A 459 -21.82 -12.63 -10.21
N SER A 460 -21.98 -11.32 -10.42
CA SER A 460 -21.30 -10.59 -11.51
C SER A 460 -19.81 -10.41 -11.21
N GLY A 461 -19.01 -10.16 -12.25
CA GLY A 461 -17.60 -9.78 -12.07
C GLY A 461 -17.45 -8.50 -11.25
N HIS A 462 -18.39 -7.56 -11.41
CA HIS A 462 -18.45 -6.30 -10.67
C HIS A 462 -18.64 -6.50 -9.16
N GLU A 463 -19.58 -7.36 -8.73
CA GLU A 463 -19.76 -7.64 -7.29
C GLU A 463 -18.50 -8.20 -6.64
N ARG A 464 -17.79 -9.10 -7.35
CA ARG A 464 -16.49 -9.60 -6.88
C ARG A 464 -15.43 -8.51 -6.85
N ALA A 465 -15.36 -7.68 -7.90
CA ALA A 465 -14.38 -6.61 -8.01
C ALA A 465 -14.46 -5.62 -6.83
N LYS A 466 -15.67 -5.32 -6.32
CA LYS A 466 -15.86 -4.50 -5.11
C LYS A 466 -15.18 -5.10 -3.87
N VAL A 467 -15.36 -6.40 -3.66
CA VAL A 467 -14.70 -7.14 -2.56
C VAL A 467 -13.20 -7.21 -2.74
N GLU A 468 -12.77 -7.41 -3.97
CA GLU A 468 -11.37 -7.53 -4.33
C GLU A 468 -10.56 -6.26 -4.04
N VAL A 469 -11.17 -5.06 -4.03
CA VAL A 469 -10.49 -3.82 -3.58
C VAL A 469 -9.85 -4.02 -2.20
N PHE A 470 -10.61 -4.57 -1.26
CA PHE A 470 -10.16 -4.69 0.12
C PHE A 470 -9.34 -5.95 0.36
N ARG A 471 -9.65 -7.05 -0.32
CA ARG A 471 -8.76 -8.23 -0.33
C ARG A 471 -7.39 -7.89 -0.93
N GLY A 472 -7.38 -7.04 -1.96
CA GLY A 472 -6.19 -6.47 -2.59
C GLY A 472 -5.31 -5.69 -1.61
N ALA A 473 -5.89 -5.00 -0.63
CA ALA A 473 -5.08 -4.40 0.44
C ALA A 473 -4.48 -5.45 1.39
N LEU A 474 -5.29 -6.43 1.80
CA LEU A 474 -4.89 -7.36 2.87
C LEU A 474 -3.80 -8.34 2.45
N ARG A 475 -3.75 -8.77 1.18
CA ARG A 475 -2.75 -9.74 0.70
C ARG A 475 -1.30 -9.25 0.85
N PRO A 476 -0.87 -8.15 0.18
CA PRO A 476 0.50 -7.67 0.30
C PRO A 476 0.81 -7.15 1.72
N PHE A 477 -0.21 -6.68 2.44
CA PHE A 477 -0.07 -6.31 3.85
C PHE A 477 0.31 -7.51 4.73
N ALA A 478 -0.47 -8.59 4.71
CA ALA A 478 -0.19 -9.80 5.48
C ALA A 478 1.19 -10.38 5.13
N THR A 479 1.55 -10.41 3.85
CA THR A 479 2.88 -10.83 3.40
C THR A 479 4.01 -9.96 3.95
N THR A 480 3.85 -8.64 3.93
CA THR A 480 4.89 -7.72 4.41
C THR A 480 5.10 -7.87 5.93
N VAL A 481 4.02 -7.85 6.70
CA VAL A 481 4.05 -8.01 8.17
C VAL A 481 4.73 -9.30 8.59
N ASN A 482 4.42 -10.44 7.96
CA ASN A 482 5.05 -11.71 8.33
C ASN A 482 6.53 -11.79 7.92
N GLN A 483 6.92 -11.14 6.82
CA GLN A 483 8.32 -11.04 6.45
C GLN A 483 9.11 -10.26 7.51
N GLU A 484 8.52 -9.23 8.09
CA GLU A 484 9.14 -8.49 9.20
C GLU A 484 9.26 -9.32 10.46
N PHE A 485 8.19 -9.99 10.88
CA PHE A 485 8.24 -10.88 12.05
C PHE A 485 9.33 -11.93 11.91
N SER A 486 9.41 -12.60 10.77
CA SER A 486 10.39 -13.65 10.51
C SER A 486 11.81 -13.11 10.34
N ASP A 487 12.02 -12.23 9.37
CA ASP A 487 13.36 -11.96 8.87
C ASP A 487 14.03 -10.82 9.62
N VAL A 488 13.24 -9.89 10.16
CA VAL A 488 13.75 -8.70 10.85
C VAL A 488 13.72 -8.93 12.35
N LEU A 489 12.55 -9.24 12.92
CA LEU A 489 12.33 -9.34 14.36
C LEU A 489 12.67 -10.72 14.94
N LYS A 490 12.96 -11.73 14.10
CA LYS A 490 13.28 -13.11 14.49
C LYS A 490 12.23 -13.72 15.43
N SER A 491 10.97 -13.41 15.14
CA SER A 491 9.79 -13.84 15.88
C SER A 491 9.11 -15.03 15.21
N ASP A 492 8.46 -15.86 16.02
CA ASP A 492 7.55 -16.92 15.58
C ASP A 492 6.08 -16.47 15.60
N VAL A 493 5.80 -15.20 15.91
CA VAL A 493 4.46 -14.60 15.73
C VAL A 493 4.12 -14.58 14.23
N ARG A 494 2.89 -14.98 13.89
CA ARG A 494 2.39 -14.98 12.52
C ARG A 494 1.00 -14.35 12.43
N SER A 495 0.77 -13.59 11.36
CA SER A 495 -0.51 -12.95 11.05
C SER A 495 -1.07 -13.50 9.74
N PHE A 496 -2.00 -14.43 9.81
CA PHE A 496 -2.58 -15.09 8.66
C PHE A 496 -3.79 -14.34 8.12
N LEU A 497 -4.02 -14.50 6.81
CA LEU A 497 -5.20 -14.01 6.11
C LEU A 497 -5.98 -15.20 5.55
N ILE A 498 -7.23 -15.34 5.94
CA ILE A 498 -8.18 -16.29 5.36
C ILE A 498 -9.20 -15.51 4.54
N LEU A 499 -9.40 -15.90 3.29
CA LEU A 499 -10.29 -15.26 2.31
C LEU A 499 -11.40 -16.25 1.89
N PRO A 500 -12.54 -16.29 2.61
CA PRO A 500 -13.60 -17.29 2.36
C PRO A 500 -14.43 -17.03 1.09
N GLY A 501 -15.13 -18.04 0.61
CA GLY A 501 -15.97 -17.99 -0.58
C GLY A 501 -15.21 -18.26 -1.87
N THR A 502 -15.96 -18.34 -2.97
CA THR A 502 -15.46 -18.88 -4.24
C THR A 502 -15.76 -17.96 -5.42
N VAL A 503 -14.93 -18.06 -6.47
CA VAL A 503 -15.21 -17.39 -7.75
C VAL A 503 -16.53 -17.84 -8.39
N ASP A 504 -17.00 -19.06 -8.15
CA ASP A 504 -18.27 -19.55 -8.70
C ASP A 504 -19.51 -19.14 -7.88
N GLY A 505 -19.32 -18.43 -6.76
CA GLY A 505 -20.41 -17.86 -5.95
C GLY A 505 -21.06 -18.85 -4.99
N LYS A 506 -20.36 -19.91 -4.59
CA LYS A 506 -20.79 -20.78 -3.48
C LYS A 506 -20.69 -20.03 -2.16
N GLU A 507 -21.55 -20.41 -1.23
CA GLU A 507 -21.47 -19.91 0.15
C GLU A 507 -20.11 -20.26 0.76
N PRO A 508 -19.48 -19.30 1.46
CA PRO A 508 -18.33 -19.59 2.32
C PRO A 508 -18.61 -20.73 3.30
N ASN A 509 -17.62 -21.61 3.52
CA ASN A 509 -17.78 -22.75 4.40
C ASN A 509 -17.02 -22.55 5.71
N ASP A 510 -17.76 -22.31 6.80
CA ASP A 510 -17.19 -22.14 8.15
C ASP A 510 -16.34 -23.35 8.60
N GLU A 511 -16.66 -24.57 8.15
CA GLU A 511 -15.87 -25.76 8.45
C GLU A 511 -14.49 -25.70 7.79
N ASN A 512 -14.42 -25.27 6.52
CA ASN A 512 -13.15 -25.07 5.83
C ASN A 512 -12.32 -23.99 6.52
N VAL A 513 -12.97 -22.90 6.98
CA VAL A 513 -12.31 -21.83 7.74
C VAL A 513 -11.74 -22.37 9.06
N VAL A 514 -12.53 -23.10 9.85
CA VAL A 514 -12.07 -23.65 11.14
C VAL A 514 -11.01 -24.74 10.97
N ASN A 515 -11.11 -25.57 9.93
CA ASN A 515 -10.06 -26.53 9.60
C ASN A 515 -8.75 -25.82 9.19
N THR A 516 -8.85 -24.69 8.50
CA THR A 516 -7.70 -23.83 8.20
C THR A 516 -7.10 -23.26 9.48
N ILE A 517 -7.91 -22.68 10.36
CA ILE A 517 -7.46 -22.18 11.68
C ILE A 517 -6.73 -23.27 12.46
N ASN A 518 -7.28 -24.48 12.50
CA ASN A 518 -6.65 -25.63 13.16
C ASN A 518 -5.27 -25.98 12.57
N TYR A 519 -5.11 -25.90 11.25
CA TYR A 519 -3.80 -26.10 10.60
C TYR A 519 -2.81 -24.98 10.97
N LEU A 520 -3.26 -23.73 11.02
CA LEU A 520 -2.43 -22.56 11.35
C LEU A 520 -1.87 -22.58 12.78
N MET A 521 -2.53 -23.31 13.68
CA MET A 521 -2.06 -23.58 15.03
C MET A 521 -1.00 -24.70 15.13
N SER A 522 -0.72 -25.40 14.03
CA SER A 522 0.30 -26.45 13.99
C SER A 522 1.72 -25.87 13.83
N ASP A 523 2.74 -26.66 14.22
CA ASP A 523 4.14 -26.32 13.96
C ASP A 523 4.49 -26.32 12.46
N LYS A 524 3.68 -26.98 11.62
CA LYS A 524 3.89 -27.04 10.16
C LYS A 524 3.59 -25.70 9.48
N ALA A 525 2.70 -24.90 10.06
CA ALA A 525 2.33 -23.57 9.55
C ALA A 525 3.33 -22.47 9.98
N GLY A 526 4.60 -22.80 10.20
CA GLY A 526 5.62 -21.85 10.68
C GLY A 526 6.24 -20.97 9.59
N SER A 527 6.07 -21.31 8.32
CA SER A 527 6.67 -20.60 7.18
C SER A 527 6.12 -19.18 7.06
N SER A 528 7.01 -18.19 7.00
CA SER A 528 6.65 -16.79 6.73
C SER A 528 6.14 -16.57 5.29
N SER A 529 6.36 -17.55 4.41
CA SER A 529 5.85 -17.52 3.04
C SER A 529 4.44 -18.11 2.90
N GLU A 530 3.87 -18.75 3.94
CA GLU A 530 2.53 -19.37 3.87
C GLU A 530 1.52 -18.59 4.70
N VAL A 531 1.07 -17.46 4.17
CA VAL A 531 0.34 -16.47 4.98
C VAL A 531 -1.08 -16.18 4.52
N ILE A 532 -1.45 -16.58 3.31
CA ILE A 532 -2.78 -16.30 2.72
C ILE A 532 -3.44 -17.62 2.30
N PHE A 533 -4.71 -17.78 2.71
CA PHE A 533 -5.50 -18.99 2.48
C PHE A 533 -6.86 -18.65 1.89
N CYS A 534 -7.24 -19.29 0.79
CA CYS A 534 -8.56 -19.21 0.17
C CYS A 534 -9.22 -20.58 0.27
N PRO A 535 -9.77 -20.97 1.44
CA PRO A 535 -10.02 -22.37 1.78
C PRO A 535 -11.22 -22.99 1.04
N ASP A 536 -12.07 -22.17 0.43
CA ASP A 536 -13.24 -22.62 -0.33
C ASP A 536 -12.96 -22.74 -1.83
N GLU A 537 -11.86 -22.14 -2.31
CA GLU A 537 -11.48 -22.21 -3.71
C GLU A 537 -11.03 -23.63 -4.06
N THR A 538 -11.79 -24.30 -4.92
CA THR A 538 -11.34 -25.52 -5.57
C THR A 538 -10.47 -25.13 -6.76
N ARG A 539 -9.15 -25.20 -6.60
CA ARG A 539 -8.22 -25.05 -7.73
C ARG A 539 -7.59 -26.38 -8.10
#